data_AF-A0A6M8MGV6-F1
#
_entry.id   AF-A0A6M8MGV6-F1
#
_cell.length_a   1.000
_cell.length_b   1.000
_cell.length_c   1.000
_cell.angle_alpha   90.00
_cell.angle_beta   90.00
_cell.angle_gamma   90.00
#
_symmetry.space_group_name_H-M   'P 1'
#
loop_
_entity.id
_entity.type
_entity.pdbx_description
1 polymer ?
#
loop_
_entity_poly.entity_id
_entity_poly.type
_entity_poly.pdbx_seq_one_letter_code
_entity_poly.pdbx_strand_id
1 'polypeptide(L)'
;MQIAKKISTCFYGSFKQESQMDYRQLGRTDLNVSAICLGTMTWGEQNSQSEAFAQIERAKAAGINFIDTAEMYPVPPKKETYASTETIIGNWFKQSGDRADWILASKIAGPGNGIDYVRDGQLKFNRDHIVAALDASLKRLQTDYLDLYQLHWPERSTNFFGKLGYNHSEEQFTPLLEVLEALDEQVKAGKIRHVGLSNETPWGTMKFLAESDAHGLTRPVSIQNPYNLLNRSFEVGLAEVAIREQCGLLAYSPMAFGMLSGKYADGARPAKGRLSLYSRFTRYFNPQSEAACARYVALAREHGLDPAQMALAFVTSRSFVTSNIIGATTLEQLESNLASAELVLSDEVLAGIEAIHKDHPNPAP
;
A
#
# COMPACT_ATOMS: atom_id res chain seq x y z
N MET A 1 -47.02 -36.99 -40.12
CA MET A 1 -46.15 -37.02 -38.93
C MET A 1 -44.72 -36.78 -39.39
N GLN A 2 -44.25 -35.52 -39.36
CA GLN A 2 -42.85 -35.09 -39.21
C GLN A 2 -42.75 -33.61 -39.58
N ILE A 3 -42.57 -32.79 -38.55
CA ILE A 3 -42.24 -31.37 -38.66
C ILE A 3 -40.72 -31.28 -38.80
N ALA A 4 -40.24 -30.68 -39.88
CA ALA A 4 -38.82 -30.47 -40.13
C ALA A 4 -38.28 -29.32 -39.25
N LYS A 5 -37.37 -29.65 -38.34
CA LYS A 5 -36.49 -28.68 -37.66
C LYS A 5 -35.45 -28.17 -38.67
N LYS A 6 -35.40 -26.85 -38.91
CA LYS A 6 -34.19 -26.18 -39.40
C LYS A 6 -33.63 -25.32 -38.28
N ILE A 7 -32.40 -25.64 -37.92
CA ILE A 7 -31.60 -25.09 -36.84
C ILE A 7 -31.16 -23.67 -37.24
N SER A 8 -31.45 -22.69 -36.39
CA SER A 8 -30.82 -21.37 -36.45
C SER A 8 -29.66 -21.37 -35.46
N THR A 9 -28.44 -21.41 -35.98
CA THR A 9 -27.22 -21.22 -35.20
C THR A 9 -27.07 -19.73 -34.88
N CYS A 10 -27.48 -19.33 -33.66
CA CYS A 10 -27.05 -18.07 -33.07
C CYS A 10 -25.61 -18.22 -32.58
N PHE A 11 -24.70 -17.45 -33.17
CA PHE A 11 -23.37 -17.21 -32.61
C PHE A 11 -23.53 -16.48 -31.27
N TYR A 12 -23.32 -17.18 -30.16
CA TYR A 12 -23.03 -16.52 -28.88
C TYR A 12 -21.58 -16.01 -28.96
N GLY A 13 -21.43 -14.73 -29.28
CA GLY A 13 -20.21 -14.01 -28.99
C GLY A 13 -19.99 -14.05 -27.47
N SER A 14 -18.83 -14.57 -27.06
CA SER A 14 -18.35 -14.42 -25.69
C SER A 14 -18.16 -12.94 -25.41
N PHE A 15 -19.12 -12.31 -24.74
CA PHE A 15 -18.88 -11.05 -24.06
C PHE A 15 -17.91 -11.35 -22.92
N LYS A 16 -16.63 -11.00 -23.09
CA LYS A 16 -15.73 -10.85 -21.94
C LYS A 16 -16.41 -9.82 -21.03
N GLN A 17 -16.85 -10.26 -19.87
CA GLN A 17 -17.26 -9.37 -18.80
C GLN A 17 -16.06 -8.47 -18.54
N GLU A 18 -16.19 -7.17 -18.83
CA GLU A 18 -15.14 -6.20 -18.50
C GLU A 18 -14.92 -6.28 -16.99
N SER A 19 -13.66 -6.45 -16.59
CA SER A 19 -13.31 -6.55 -15.18
C SER A 19 -13.67 -5.25 -14.49
N GLN A 20 -14.68 -5.27 -13.62
CA GLN A 20 -15.12 -4.06 -12.95
C GLN A 20 -14.31 -3.89 -11.67
N MET A 21 -13.31 -3.00 -11.71
CA MET A 21 -12.60 -2.55 -10.51
C MET A 21 -13.60 -2.05 -9.45
N ASP A 22 -13.47 -2.55 -8.23
CA ASP A 22 -14.24 -2.07 -7.08
C ASP A 22 -13.66 -0.71 -6.62
N TYR A 23 -14.53 0.25 -6.31
CA TYR A 23 -14.14 1.57 -5.82
C TYR A 23 -14.76 1.81 -4.45
N ARG A 24 -13.92 2.23 -3.50
CA ARG A 24 -14.28 2.40 -2.09
C ARG A 24 -14.05 3.83 -1.65
N GLN A 25 -14.96 4.35 -0.84
CA GLN A 25 -14.84 5.69 -0.29
C GLN A 25 -13.60 5.79 0.61
N LEU A 26 -12.77 6.80 0.40
CA LEU A 26 -11.60 7.08 1.21
C LEU A 26 -12.02 7.84 2.48
N GLY A 27 -12.24 7.11 3.57
CA GLY A 27 -12.66 7.68 4.85
C GLY A 27 -13.97 8.48 4.74
N ARG A 28 -13.97 9.73 5.24
CA ARG A 28 -15.13 10.65 5.19
C ARG A 28 -14.97 11.72 4.09
N THR A 29 -14.48 11.33 2.93
CA THR A 29 -14.21 12.24 1.80
C THR A 29 -15.15 11.98 0.62
N ASP A 30 -15.08 12.82 -0.40
CA ASP A 30 -15.75 12.61 -1.69
C ASP A 30 -14.93 11.72 -2.65
N LEU A 31 -13.73 11.31 -2.27
CA LEU A 31 -12.86 10.46 -3.09
C LEU A 31 -13.26 8.99 -2.99
N ASN A 32 -13.39 8.34 -4.15
CA ASN A 32 -13.49 6.89 -4.26
C ASN A 32 -12.20 6.34 -4.88
N VAL A 33 -11.45 5.56 -4.10
CA VAL A 33 -10.21 4.92 -4.55
C VAL A 33 -10.50 3.50 -5.04
N SER A 34 -9.78 3.06 -6.07
CA SER A 34 -9.81 1.66 -6.49
C SER A 34 -9.36 0.73 -5.35
N ALA A 35 -10.01 -0.42 -5.21
CA ALA A 35 -9.70 -1.42 -4.19
C ALA A 35 -8.28 -1.98 -4.29
N ILE A 36 -7.64 -1.83 -5.45
CA ILE A 36 -6.22 -2.02 -5.67
C ILE A 36 -5.55 -0.66 -5.94
N CYS A 37 -4.44 -0.39 -5.27
CA CYS A 37 -3.61 0.79 -5.45
C CYS A 37 -2.26 0.39 -6.08
N LEU A 38 -1.76 1.21 -7.01
CA LEU A 38 -0.45 1.02 -7.62
C LEU A 38 0.65 1.61 -6.71
N GLY A 39 1.39 0.74 -6.03
CA GLY A 39 2.57 1.10 -5.26
C GLY A 39 3.82 1.20 -6.13
N THR A 40 4.68 2.18 -5.84
CA THR A 40 5.70 2.65 -6.80
C THR A 40 7.15 2.55 -6.31
N MET A 41 7.37 1.99 -5.11
CA MET A 41 8.66 2.07 -4.42
C MET A 41 9.87 1.41 -5.13
N THR A 42 9.68 0.73 -6.26
CA THR A 42 10.76 0.13 -7.05
C THR A 42 11.25 1.01 -8.20
N TRP A 43 10.53 2.09 -8.53
CA TRP A 43 10.77 2.91 -9.72
C TRP A 43 11.92 3.89 -9.48
N GLY A 44 12.98 3.78 -10.27
CA GLY A 44 14.26 4.47 -10.07
C GLY A 44 15.35 3.57 -9.47
N GLU A 45 15.02 2.32 -9.11
CA GLU A 45 15.98 1.32 -8.64
C GLU A 45 15.87 0.00 -9.41
N GLN A 46 14.83 -0.81 -9.15
CA GLN A 46 14.61 -2.07 -9.88
C GLN A 46 13.88 -1.85 -11.21
N ASN A 47 13.12 -0.77 -11.33
CA ASN A 47 12.41 -0.40 -12.54
C ASN A 47 12.93 0.92 -13.08
N SER A 48 13.13 0.96 -14.39
CA SER A 48 13.37 2.16 -15.18
C SER A 48 12.11 3.03 -15.29
N GLN A 49 12.28 4.28 -15.75
CA GLN A 49 11.15 5.17 -16.04
C GLN A 49 10.19 4.59 -17.09
N SER A 50 10.70 3.96 -18.15
CA SER A 50 9.85 3.37 -19.19
C SER A 50 9.04 2.18 -18.67
N GLU A 51 9.63 1.37 -17.78
CA GLU A 51 8.89 0.27 -17.13
C GLU A 51 7.84 0.81 -16.15
N ALA A 52 8.14 1.89 -15.42
CA ALA A 52 7.17 2.57 -14.57
C ALA A 52 5.99 3.11 -15.40
N PHE A 53 6.25 3.73 -16.55
CA PHE A 53 5.20 4.26 -17.44
C PHE A 53 4.32 3.15 -17.97
N ALA A 54 4.91 2.03 -18.40
CA ALA A 54 4.16 0.86 -18.84
C ALA A 54 3.26 0.29 -17.71
N GLN A 55 3.74 0.30 -16.47
CA GLN A 55 2.92 -0.10 -15.31
C GLN A 55 1.77 0.89 -15.05
N ILE A 56 2.00 2.21 -15.15
CA ILE A 56 0.94 3.22 -15.00
C ILE A 56 -0.13 3.05 -16.08
N GLU A 57 0.27 2.93 -17.35
CA GLU A 57 -0.64 2.72 -18.48
C GLU A 57 -1.49 1.47 -18.28
N ARG A 58 -0.85 0.34 -17.90
CA ARG A 58 -1.58 -0.90 -17.68
C ARG A 58 -2.51 -0.84 -16.47
N ALA A 59 -2.09 -0.20 -15.38
CA ALA A 59 -2.93 -0.01 -14.20
C ALA A 59 -4.15 0.86 -14.51
N LYS A 60 -3.98 1.95 -15.27
CA LYS A 60 -5.08 2.81 -15.74
C LYS A 60 -6.07 2.03 -16.58
N ALA A 61 -5.58 1.22 -17.52
CA ALA A 61 -6.42 0.34 -18.34
C ALA A 61 -7.18 -0.72 -17.51
N ALA A 62 -6.71 -1.05 -16.30
CA ALA A 62 -7.40 -1.94 -15.36
C ALA A 62 -8.44 -1.23 -14.48
N GLY A 63 -8.61 0.09 -14.62
CA GLY A 63 -9.48 0.90 -13.77
C GLY A 63 -8.83 1.36 -12.44
N ILE A 64 -7.53 1.12 -12.21
CA ILE A 64 -6.86 1.70 -11.04
C ILE A 64 -6.82 3.22 -11.20
N ASN A 65 -7.26 3.94 -10.17
CA ASN A 65 -7.20 5.40 -10.10
C ASN A 65 -6.30 5.91 -8.97
N PHE A 66 -5.67 5.02 -8.20
CA PHE A 66 -4.93 5.39 -7.00
C PHE A 66 -3.44 4.99 -7.07
N ILE A 67 -2.54 5.97 -6.97
CA ILE A 67 -1.08 5.79 -6.96
C ILE A 67 -0.52 6.18 -5.59
N ASP A 68 0.35 5.32 -5.04
CA ASP A 68 1.07 5.56 -3.80
C ASP A 68 2.59 5.72 -4.04
N THR A 69 3.15 6.83 -3.59
CA THR A 69 4.60 7.11 -3.60
C THR A 69 5.06 7.71 -2.26
N ALA A 70 6.32 8.11 -2.13
CA ALA A 70 6.87 8.82 -0.98
C ALA A 70 8.13 9.58 -1.39
N GLU A 71 8.49 10.63 -0.64
CA GLU A 71 9.70 11.40 -0.93
C GLU A 71 10.98 10.56 -0.88
N MET A 72 11.00 9.52 -0.04
CA MET A 72 12.18 8.67 0.16
C MET A 72 12.34 7.60 -0.92
N TYR A 73 11.34 7.38 -1.77
CA TYR A 73 11.38 6.30 -2.75
C TYR A 73 12.35 6.61 -3.89
N PRO A 74 13.03 5.57 -4.43
CA PRO A 74 12.76 4.13 -4.32
C PRO A 74 13.42 3.43 -3.12
N VAL A 75 13.18 2.12 -3.00
CA VAL A 75 13.81 1.24 -2.02
C VAL A 75 14.70 0.16 -2.68
N PRO A 76 15.82 -0.27 -2.06
CA PRO A 76 16.38 0.23 -0.79
C PRO A 76 16.76 1.73 -0.87
N PRO A 77 16.44 2.53 0.16
CA PRO A 77 16.66 3.96 0.10
C PRO A 77 18.17 4.26 0.15
N LYS A 78 18.66 5.04 -0.81
CA LYS A 78 20.04 5.53 -0.88
C LYS A 78 20.10 6.94 -1.45
N LYS A 79 21.18 7.67 -1.15
CA LYS A 79 21.33 9.08 -1.51
C LYS A 79 21.26 9.31 -3.02
N GLU A 80 21.78 8.37 -3.80
CA GLU A 80 21.93 8.48 -5.25
C GLU A 80 20.60 8.41 -5.99
N THR A 81 19.63 7.66 -5.45
CA THR A 81 18.31 7.47 -6.08
C THR A 81 17.18 8.19 -5.35
N TYR A 82 17.49 8.90 -4.25
CA TYR A 82 16.53 9.63 -3.44
C TYR A 82 15.55 10.46 -4.28
N ALA A 83 14.26 10.23 -4.03
CA ALA A 83 13.13 10.93 -4.66
C ALA A 83 12.98 10.74 -6.18
N SER A 84 13.71 9.80 -6.78
CA SER A 84 13.57 9.51 -8.22
C SER A 84 12.19 8.94 -8.57
N THR A 85 11.53 8.23 -7.66
CA THR A 85 10.16 7.71 -7.90
C THR A 85 9.15 8.84 -8.13
N GLU A 86 9.17 9.89 -7.30
CA GLU A 86 8.30 11.06 -7.51
C GLU A 86 8.64 11.81 -8.79
N THR A 87 9.92 11.91 -9.13
CA THR A 87 10.35 12.54 -10.40
C THR A 87 9.84 11.75 -11.62
N ILE A 88 9.89 10.41 -11.56
CA ILE A 88 9.35 9.53 -12.60
C ILE A 88 7.85 9.75 -12.75
N ILE A 89 7.09 9.77 -11.64
CA ILE A 89 5.64 10.04 -11.67
C ILE A 89 5.33 11.44 -12.24
N GLY A 90 6.10 12.46 -11.84
CA GLY A 90 5.92 13.81 -12.38
C GLY A 90 6.21 13.90 -13.88
N ASN A 91 7.22 13.18 -14.36
CA ASN A 91 7.50 13.05 -15.79
C ASN A 91 6.34 12.39 -16.54
N TRP A 92 5.70 11.37 -15.95
CA TRP A 92 4.50 10.76 -16.52
C TRP A 92 3.39 11.80 -16.66
N PHE A 93 3.00 12.47 -15.57
CA PHE A 93 1.92 13.45 -15.60
C PHE A 93 2.17 14.61 -16.56
N LYS A 94 3.42 15.05 -16.66
CA LYS A 94 3.82 16.06 -17.66
C LYS A 94 3.59 15.57 -19.09
N GLN A 95 3.86 14.29 -19.36
CA GLN A 95 3.76 13.69 -20.68
C GLN A 95 2.31 13.32 -21.04
N SER A 96 1.57 12.73 -20.11
CA SER A 96 0.21 12.24 -20.32
C SER A 96 -0.85 13.35 -20.22
N GLY A 97 -0.59 14.38 -19.42
CA GLY A 97 -1.56 15.43 -19.11
C GLY A 97 -2.72 14.97 -18.22
N ASP A 98 -2.64 13.77 -17.64
CA ASP A 98 -3.77 13.09 -16.99
C ASP A 98 -3.74 13.14 -15.45
N ARG A 99 -2.96 14.06 -14.84
CA ARG A 99 -2.84 14.20 -13.37
C ARG A 99 -4.20 14.21 -12.65
N ALA A 100 -5.21 14.86 -13.23
CA ALA A 100 -6.54 14.99 -12.63
C ALA A 100 -7.34 13.67 -12.58
N ASP A 101 -6.96 12.66 -13.38
CA ASP A 101 -7.61 11.35 -13.39
C ASP A 101 -7.14 10.45 -12.24
N TRP A 102 -6.07 10.86 -11.55
CA TRP A 102 -5.42 10.07 -10.51
C TRP A 102 -5.64 10.68 -9.14
N ILE A 103 -5.97 9.82 -8.17
CA ILE A 103 -5.77 10.08 -6.76
C ILE A 103 -4.30 9.79 -6.49
N LEU A 104 -3.55 10.80 -6.05
CA LEU A 104 -2.12 10.67 -5.80
C LEU A 104 -1.80 10.83 -4.31
N ALA A 105 -1.21 9.79 -3.73
CA ALA A 105 -0.69 9.81 -2.38
C ALA A 105 0.84 9.94 -2.36
N SER A 106 1.37 10.88 -1.56
CA SER A 106 2.79 10.88 -1.18
C SER A 106 2.94 10.97 0.35
N LYS A 107 4.18 10.91 0.84
CA LYS A 107 4.50 10.81 2.26
C LYS A 107 5.74 11.59 2.63
N ILE A 108 5.72 12.18 3.82
CA ILE A 108 6.88 12.72 4.52
C ILE A 108 7.51 11.66 5.42
N ALA A 109 8.82 11.45 5.27
CA ALA A 109 9.59 10.52 6.08
C ALA A 109 9.75 11.00 7.53
N GLY A 110 9.55 10.09 8.48
CA GLY A 110 9.89 10.29 9.88
C GLY A 110 11.39 10.03 10.16
N PRO A 111 11.85 10.18 11.41
CA PRO A 111 13.25 10.00 11.81
C PRO A 111 13.76 8.56 11.71
N GLY A 112 15.08 8.43 11.60
CA GLY A 112 15.79 7.15 11.62
C GLY A 112 15.85 6.43 10.27
N ASN A 113 15.91 5.09 10.30
CA ASN A 113 15.94 4.20 9.13
C ASN A 113 17.13 4.34 8.15
N GLY A 114 18.18 5.09 8.52
CA GLY A 114 19.41 5.22 7.72
C GLY A 114 19.26 6.10 6.49
N ILE A 115 18.43 7.13 6.58
CA ILE A 115 18.18 8.11 5.51
C ILE A 115 18.66 9.52 5.89
N ASP A 116 19.84 9.60 6.50
CA ASP A 116 20.40 10.84 7.05
C ASP A 116 20.72 11.91 5.98
N TYR A 117 20.66 11.55 4.69
CA TYR A 117 20.76 12.49 3.57
C TYR A 117 19.45 13.24 3.27
N VAL A 118 18.33 12.82 3.86
CA VAL A 118 17.05 13.51 3.75
C VAL A 118 17.01 14.60 4.81
N ARG A 119 16.87 15.87 4.42
CA ARG A 119 16.84 17.05 5.31
C ARG A 119 17.92 16.97 6.42
N ASP A 120 19.14 16.58 6.02
CA ASP A 120 20.32 16.44 6.89
C ASP A 120 20.10 15.56 8.15
N GLY A 121 19.21 14.57 8.04
CA GLY A 121 18.90 13.61 9.10
C GLY A 121 18.04 14.18 10.22
N GLN A 122 17.64 15.45 10.15
CA GLN A 122 16.84 16.13 11.17
C GLN A 122 15.33 15.94 10.94
N LEU A 123 14.91 14.72 10.60
CA LEU A 123 13.53 14.47 10.18
C LEU A 123 12.55 14.64 11.35
N LYS A 124 11.66 15.63 11.21
CA LYS A 124 10.56 15.94 12.11
C LYS A 124 9.30 16.27 11.29
N PHE A 125 8.18 16.38 11.97
CA PHE A 125 6.85 16.76 11.49
C PHE A 125 6.40 18.09 12.09
N ASN A 126 7.35 18.95 12.49
CA ASN A 126 7.03 20.35 12.72
C ASN A 126 6.70 21.06 11.41
N ARG A 127 6.16 22.27 11.54
CA ARG A 127 5.72 23.09 10.40
C ARG A 127 6.76 23.23 9.30
N ASP A 128 7.99 23.60 9.64
CA ASP A 128 9.05 23.86 8.66
C ASP A 128 9.39 22.61 7.83
N HIS A 129 9.46 21.44 8.47
CA HIS A 129 9.77 20.20 7.78
C HIS A 129 8.60 19.71 6.91
N ILE A 130 7.35 19.85 7.37
CA ILE A 130 6.16 19.52 6.58
C ILE A 130 6.12 20.36 5.31
N VAL A 131 6.28 21.68 5.43
CA VAL A 131 6.27 22.61 4.30
C VAL A 131 7.40 22.28 3.33
N ALA A 132 8.63 22.13 3.82
CA ALA A 132 9.79 21.86 2.98
C ALA A 132 9.68 20.53 2.23
N ALA A 133 9.24 19.46 2.89
CA ALA A 133 9.07 18.15 2.28
C ALA A 133 7.95 18.15 1.23
N LEU A 134 6.82 18.80 1.54
CA LEU A 134 5.68 18.88 0.65
C LEU A 134 6.02 19.68 -0.62
N ASP A 135 6.62 20.86 -0.47
CA ASP A 135 6.99 21.71 -1.61
C ASP A 135 8.01 21.03 -2.53
N ALA A 136 8.97 20.30 -1.94
CA ALA A 136 9.91 19.51 -2.71
C ALA A 136 9.24 18.35 -3.45
N SER A 137 8.26 17.69 -2.83
CA SER A 137 7.49 16.59 -3.42
C SER A 137 6.62 17.09 -4.58
N LEU A 138 5.86 18.16 -4.38
CA LEU A 138 5.03 18.80 -5.41
C LEU A 138 5.87 19.24 -6.63
N LYS A 139 7.06 19.79 -6.39
CA LYS A 139 8.00 20.16 -7.46
C LYS A 139 8.44 18.95 -8.29
N ARG A 140 8.80 17.83 -7.65
CA ARG A 140 9.21 16.59 -8.35
C ARG A 140 8.06 15.93 -9.09
N LEU A 141 6.88 15.91 -8.47
CA LEU A 141 5.64 15.37 -9.03
C LEU A 141 5.02 16.30 -10.08
N GLN A 142 5.53 17.51 -10.23
CA GLN A 142 5.07 18.51 -11.18
C GLN A 142 3.55 18.75 -11.12
N THR A 143 3.02 18.88 -9.91
CA THR A 143 1.60 19.12 -9.61
C THR A 143 1.51 20.13 -8.47
N ASP A 144 0.42 20.89 -8.43
CA ASP A 144 0.20 21.90 -7.38
C ASP A 144 -0.43 21.31 -6.11
N TYR A 145 -0.94 20.08 -6.20
CA TYR A 145 -1.60 19.40 -5.08
C TYR A 145 -1.36 17.89 -5.03
N LEU A 146 -1.48 17.32 -3.82
CA LEU A 146 -1.66 15.90 -3.55
C LEU A 146 -3.08 15.62 -3.08
N ASP A 147 -3.66 14.50 -3.50
CA ASP A 147 -4.99 14.09 -3.00
C ASP A 147 -4.89 13.55 -1.57
N LEU A 148 -3.80 12.87 -1.24
CA LEU A 148 -3.51 12.36 0.10
C LEU A 148 -2.05 12.63 0.46
N TYR A 149 -1.80 13.24 1.61
CA TYR A 149 -0.44 13.38 2.15
C TYR A 149 -0.33 12.67 3.49
N GLN A 150 0.68 11.82 3.63
CA GLN A 150 0.77 10.90 4.76
C GLN A 150 2.03 11.13 5.59
N LEU A 151 1.89 10.99 6.91
CA LEU A 151 3.04 10.82 7.80
C LEU A 151 3.55 9.39 7.65
N HIS A 152 4.76 9.20 7.10
CA HIS A 152 5.21 7.87 6.64
C HIS A 152 5.47 6.89 7.78
N TRP A 153 5.99 7.37 8.91
CA TRP A 153 6.01 6.62 10.17
C TRP A 153 6.13 7.61 11.34
N PRO A 154 5.71 7.23 12.55
CA PRO A 154 5.77 8.13 13.70
C PRO A 154 7.17 8.62 14.01
N GLU A 155 7.28 9.89 14.44
CA GLU A 155 8.48 10.39 15.11
C GLU A 155 8.76 9.65 16.41
N ARG A 156 7.69 9.37 17.16
CA ARG A 156 7.77 8.65 18.42
C ARG A 156 8.13 7.18 18.20
N SER A 157 8.87 6.62 19.14
CA SER A 157 9.24 5.22 19.23
C SER A 157 8.00 4.45 19.62
N THR A 158 7.58 3.60 18.69
CA THR A 158 6.45 2.71 18.86
C THR A 158 6.66 1.43 18.05
N ASN A 159 5.69 0.54 18.06
CA ASN A 159 5.79 -0.80 17.49
C ASN A 159 5.50 -0.79 15.98
N PHE A 160 6.48 -0.38 15.19
CA PHE A 160 6.50 -0.49 13.72
C PHE A 160 7.82 -1.14 13.22
N PHE A 161 7.90 -1.44 11.91
CA PHE A 161 9.06 -2.02 11.23
C PHE A 161 9.70 -3.23 11.94
N GLY A 162 8.96 -4.34 12.09
CA GLY A 162 9.49 -5.58 12.68
C GLY A 162 9.30 -5.71 14.19
N LYS A 163 8.69 -4.72 14.85
CA LYS A 163 8.36 -4.76 16.27
C LYS A 163 6.87 -5.01 16.46
N LEU A 164 6.51 -6.14 17.05
CA LEU A 164 5.10 -6.45 17.37
C LEU A 164 4.63 -5.71 18.63
N GLY A 165 5.39 -5.84 19.71
CA GLY A 165 5.06 -5.25 21.01
C GLY A 165 5.58 -3.83 21.15
N TYR A 166 4.81 -2.99 21.82
CA TYR A 166 5.26 -1.67 22.26
C TYR A 166 6.30 -1.82 23.38
N ASN A 167 7.43 -1.13 23.24
CA ASN A 167 8.39 -0.95 24.30
C ASN A 167 8.49 0.55 24.57
N HIS A 168 8.23 0.93 25.81
CA HIS A 168 8.20 2.34 26.19
C HIS A 168 9.61 2.95 26.12
N SER A 169 9.67 4.15 25.56
CA SER A 169 10.87 4.99 25.45
C SER A 169 10.42 6.42 25.73
N GLU A 170 11.10 7.09 26.65
CA GLU A 170 10.89 8.51 26.92
C GLU A 170 11.67 9.32 25.88
N GLU A 171 10.95 10.07 25.06
CA GLU A 171 11.55 10.83 23.97
C GLU A 171 10.69 12.03 23.58
N GLN A 172 11.37 13.06 23.09
CA GLN A 172 10.71 14.25 22.58
C GLN A 172 10.43 14.05 21.09
N PHE A 173 9.18 14.28 20.71
CA PHE A 173 8.71 14.32 19.33
C PHE A 173 7.81 15.54 19.16
N THR A 174 7.60 15.99 17.93
CA THR A 174 6.68 17.10 17.67
C THR A 174 5.27 16.77 18.21
N PRO A 175 4.68 17.62 19.07
CA PRO A 175 3.34 17.39 19.61
C PRO A 175 2.31 17.15 18.50
N LEU A 176 1.45 16.15 18.66
CA LEU A 176 0.52 15.73 17.59
C LEU A 176 -0.43 16.87 17.14
N LEU A 177 -0.79 17.77 18.05
CA LEU A 177 -1.56 18.97 17.73
C LEU A 177 -0.79 19.91 16.79
N GLU A 178 0.50 20.18 17.07
CA GLU A 178 1.37 21.01 16.22
C GLU A 178 1.51 20.38 14.82
N VAL A 179 1.64 19.05 14.75
CA VAL A 179 1.66 18.32 13.46
C VAL A 179 0.36 18.55 12.69
N LEU A 180 -0.80 18.45 13.35
CA LEU A 180 -2.10 18.66 12.70
C LEU A 180 -2.31 20.11 12.27
N GLU A 181 -1.91 21.09 13.07
CA GLU A 181 -1.97 22.51 12.71
C GLU A 181 -1.14 22.78 11.45
N ALA A 182 0.07 22.25 11.37
CA ALA A 182 0.93 22.37 10.20
C ALA A 182 0.33 21.72 8.95
N LEU A 183 -0.28 20.54 9.08
CA LEU A 183 -0.96 19.86 7.97
C LEU A 183 -2.22 20.62 7.53
N ASP A 184 -3.02 21.10 8.48
CA ASP A 184 -4.23 21.87 8.23
C ASP A 184 -3.96 23.18 7.47
N GLU A 185 -2.84 23.86 7.78
CA GLU A 185 -2.36 24.98 6.97
C GLU A 185 -2.14 24.59 5.50
N GLN A 186 -1.57 23.41 5.23
CA GLN A 186 -1.34 22.97 3.85
C GLN A 186 -2.63 22.53 3.15
N VAL A 187 -3.61 22.01 3.89
CA VAL A 187 -4.97 21.76 3.38
C VAL A 187 -5.63 23.06 2.97
N LYS A 188 -5.64 24.06 3.85
CA LYS A 188 -6.19 25.40 3.59
C LYS A 188 -5.48 26.11 2.43
N ALA A 189 -4.18 25.88 2.26
CA ALA A 189 -3.41 26.39 1.14
C ALA A 189 -3.68 25.65 -0.19
N GLY A 190 -4.46 24.55 -0.18
CA GLY A 190 -4.81 23.77 -1.36
C GLY A 190 -3.70 22.84 -1.88
N LYS A 191 -2.58 22.72 -1.14
CA LYS A 191 -1.44 21.87 -1.52
C LYS A 191 -1.70 20.38 -1.24
N ILE A 192 -2.58 20.09 -0.29
CA ILE A 192 -3.02 18.73 0.03
C ILE A 192 -4.55 18.74 0.17
N ARG A 193 -5.24 17.71 -0.30
CA ARG A 193 -6.70 17.59 -0.10
C ARG A 193 -7.03 16.89 1.22
N HIS A 194 -6.36 15.77 1.48
CA HIS A 194 -6.57 14.98 2.70
C HIS A 194 -5.26 14.52 3.33
N VAL A 195 -5.35 14.15 4.60
CA VAL A 195 -4.23 13.66 5.42
C VAL A 195 -4.40 12.18 5.72
N GLY A 196 -3.32 11.41 5.70
CA GLY A 196 -3.28 10.03 6.17
C GLY A 196 -2.14 9.77 7.15
N LEU A 197 -2.21 8.63 7.82
CA LEU A 197 -1.16 8.13 8.70
C LEU A 197 -0.51 6.89 8.08
N SER A 198 0.69 6.52 8.52
CA SER A 198 1.32 5.26 8.12
C SER A 198 2.20 4.72 9.24
N ASN A 199 2.30 3.39 9.31
CA ASN A 199 3.03 2.67 10.35
C ASN A 199 2.59 3.07 11.77
N GLU A 200 1.31 3.40 11.90
CA GLU A 200 0.74 3.91 13.14
C GLU A 200 0.10 2.81 13.98
N THR A 201 -0.29 3.13 15.21
CA THR A 201 -0.90 2.24 16.20
C THR A 201 -2.31 2.70 16.54
N PRO A 202 -3.13 1.88 17.25
CA PRO A 202 -4.44 2.32 17.69
C PRO A 202 -4.38 3.62 18.52
N TRP A 203 -3.38 3.74 19.38
CA TRP A 203 -3.24 4.90 20.27
C TRP A 203 -3.02 6.20 19.48
N GLY A 204 -2.01 6.25 18.60
CA GLY A 204 -1.70 7.52 17.94
C GLY A 204 -2.74 7.85 16.87
N THR A 205 -3.33 6.85 16.20
CA THR A 205 -4.48 7.04 15.31
C THR A 205 -5.63 7.71 16.07
N MET A 206 -6.07 7.14 17.20
CA MET A 206 -7.14 7.74 18.00
C MET A 206 -6.76 9.12 18.55
N LYS A 207 -5.49 9.34 18.92
CA LYS A 207 -5.01 10.64 19.35
C LYS A 207 -5.12 11.68 18.24
N PHE A 208 -4.63 11.40 17.03
CA PHE A 208 -4.78 12.33 15.91
C PHE A 208 -6.26 12.64 15.60
N LEU A 209 -7.12 11.62 15.61
CA LEU A 209 -8.56 11.82 15.38
C LEU A 209 -9.19 12.70 16.47
N ALA A 210 -8.86 12.45 17.75
CA ALA A 210 -9.37 13.23 18.86
C ALA A 210 -8.89 14.69 18.85
N GLU A 211 -7.60 14.93 18.56
CA GLU A 211 -7.08 16.31 18.42
C GLU A 211 -7.76 17.03 17.24
N SER A 212 -7.98 16.33 16.12
CA SER A 212 -8.68 16.90 14.96
C SER A 212 -10.10 17.34 15.32
N ASP A 213 -10.86 16.47 15.98
CA ASP A 213 -12.24 16.73 16.37
C ASP A 213 -12.34 17.84 17.43
N ALA A 214 -11.44 17.85 18.41
CA ALA A 214 -11.44 18.83 19.50
C ALA A 214 -11.07 20.25 19.04
N HIS A 215 -10.21 20.36 18.01
CA HIS A 215 -9.68 21.63 17.53
C HIS A 215 -10.25 22.07 16.17
N GLY A 216 -11.10 21.27 15.54
CA GLY A 216 -11.67 21.57 14.22
C GLY A 216 -10.61 21.59 13.12
N LEU A 217 -9.59 20.74 13.23
CA LEU A 217 -8.49 20.62 12.26
C LEU A 217 -8.74 19.51 11.26
N THR A 218 -7.94 19.47 10.18
CA THR A 218 -7.96 18.35 9.22
C THR A 218 -7.87 16.99 9.91
N ARG A 219 -8.85 16.13 9.62
CA ARG A 219 -8.94 14.78 10.19
C ARG A 219 -8.23 13.76 9.28
N PRO A 220 -7.37 12.88 9.81
CA PRO A 220 -6.83 11.78 9.01
C PRO A 220 -7.93 10.87 8.47
N VAL A 221 -7.83 10.52 7.19
CA VAL A 221 -8.86 9.75 6.47
C VAL A 221 -8.48 8.29 6.23
N SER A 222 -7.21 7.95 6.45
CA SER A 222 -6.68 6.61 6.23
C SER A 222 -5.45 6.33 7.08
N ILE A 223 -5.17 5.05 7.27
CA ILE A 223 -3.92 4.54 7.84
C ILE A 223 -3.28 3.53 6.87
N GLN A 224 -2.03 3.77 6.47
CA GLN A 224 -1.26 2.88 5.60
C GLN A 224 -0.34 1.98 6.42
N ASN A 225 -0.76 0.74 6.69
CA ASN A 225 -0.07 -0.22 7.55
C ASN A 225 0.21 -1.55 6.82
N PRO A 226 1.18 -2.35 7.31
CA PRO A 226 1.46 -3.65 6.73
C PRO A 226 0.33 -4.60 7.10
N TYR A 227 -0.24 -5.26 6.08
CA TYR A 227 -1.26 -6.28 6.30
C TYR A 227 -1.16 -7.36 5.23
N ASN A 228 -0.96 -8.60 5.68
CA ASN A 228 -0.89 -9.79 4.83
C ASN A 228 -1.03 -11.06 5.69
N LEU A 229 -1.00 -12.23 5.05
CA LEU A 229 -1.12 -13.53 5.72
C LEU A 229 -0.07 -13.79 6.84
N LEU A 230 1.07 -13.10 6.80
CA LEU A 230 2.16 -13.20 7.79
C LEU A 230 2.11 -12.09 8.85
N ASN A 231 1.27 -11.07 8.67
CA ASN A 231 1.08 -9.97 9.61
C ASN A 231 -0.37 -9.47 9.59
N ARG A 232 -1.14 -9.93 10.56
CA ARG A 232 -2.53 -9.56 10.83
C ARG A 232 -2.67 -8.77 12.13
N SER A 233 -1.57 -8.23 12.65
CA SER A 233 -1.56 -7.46 13.91
C SER A 233 -2.49 -6.25 13.90
N PHE A 234 -2.80 -5.71 12.72
CA PHE A 234 -3.80 -4.65 12.52
C PHE A 234 -5.18 -5.04 13.09
N GLU A 235 -5.56 -6.32 13.04
CA GLU A 235 -6.84 -6.83 13.51
C GLU A 235 -7.03 -6.69 15.03
N VAL A 236 -5.94 -6.59 15.80
CA VAL A 236 -5.99 -6.57 17.28
C VAL A 236 -6.62 -5.28 17.82
N GLY A 237 -6.48 -4.16 17.11
CA GLY A 237 -7.03 -2.89 17.57
C GLY A 237 -7.32 -1.86 16.48
N LEU A 238 -6.53 -1.86 15.40
CA LEU A 238 -6.73 -0.88 14.33
C LEU A 238 -7.90 -1.24 13.41
N ALA A 239 -8.28 -2.50 13.27
CA ALA A 239 -9.46 -2.88 12.48
C ALA A 239 -10.76 -2.27 13.02
N GLU A 240 -10.94 -2.27 14.36
CA GLU A 240 -12.10 -1.62 14.97
C GLU A 240 -12.08 -0.10 14.78
N VAL A 241 -10.91 0.53 14.99
CA VAL A 241 -10.71 1.96 14.74
C VAL A 241 -11.03 2.30 13.28
N ALA A 242 -10.48 1.55 12.33
CA ALA A 242 -10.66 1.81 10.90
C ALA A 242 -12.15 1.82 10.49
N ILE A 243 -12.92 0.88 11.01
CA ILE A 243 -14.36 0.76 10.72
C ILE A 243 -15.16 1.84 11.44
N ARG A 244 -15.00 1.98 12.76
CA ARG A 244 -15.84 2.89 13.57
C ARG A 244 -15.53 4.36 13.32
N GLU A 245 -14.26 4.68 13.12
CA GLU A 245 -13.80 6.05 12.90
C GLU A 245 -13.75 6.45 11.43
N GLN A 246 -14.02 5.49 10.53
CA GLN A 246 -13.92 5.65 9.07
C GLN A 246 -12.53 6.17 8.66
N CYS A 247 -11.49 5.57 9.23
CA CYS A 247 -10.08 5.82 8.92
C CYS A 247 -9.48 4.52 8.39
N GLY A 248 -9.85 4.19 7.15
CA GLY A 248 -9.64 2.85 6.57
C GLY A 248 -8.18 2.50 6.28
N LEU A 249 -7.90 1.20 6.17
CA LEU A 249 -6.56 0.68 5.90
C LEU A 249 -6.21 0.80 4.42
N LEU A 250 -5.06 1.41 4.14
CA LEU A 250 -4.32 1.25 2.89
C LEU A 250 -3.25 0.16 3.12
N ALA A 251 -3.54 -1.08 2.75
CA ALA A 251 -2.67 -2.21 3.10
C ALA A 251 -1.41 -2.20 2.25
N TYR A 252 -0.22 -2.19 2.87
CA TYR A 252 1.05 -2.29 2.15
C TYR A 252 1.74 -3.64 2.39
N SER A 253 2.65 -4.00 1.47
CA SER A 253 3.34 -5.30 1.44
C SER A 253 2.38 -6.51 1.51
N PRO A 254 1.29 -6.53 0.73
CA PRO A 254 0.28 -7.59 0.80
C PRO A 254 0.83 -8.98 0.41
N MET A 255 1.92 -9.02 -0.38
CA MET A 255 2.63 -10.24 -0.75
C MET A 255 3.90 -10.51 0.06
N ALA A 256 4.14 -9.81 1.17
CA ALA A 256 5.30 -10.03 2.03
C ALA A 256 6.65 -10.01 1.27
N PHE A 257 6.91 -8.94 0.51
CA PHE A 257 8.07 -8.81 -0.41
C PHE A 257 8.16 -9.89 -1.51
N GLY A 258 7.04 -10.53 -1.82
CA GLY A 258 6.93 -11.60 -2.80
C GLY A 258 7.11 -13.00 -2.20
N MET A 259 7.32 -13.15 -0.89
CA MET A 259 7.35 -14.45 -0.22
C MET A 259 6.10 -15.26 -0.52
N LEU A 260 4.93 -14.65 -0.35
CA LEU A 260 3.62 -15.31 -0.51
C LEU A 260 3.28 -15.73 -1.96
N SER A 261 4.08 -15.32 -2.96
CA SER A 261 3.95 -15.86 -4.32
C SER A 261 4.51 -17.28 -4.47
N GLY A 262 5.25 -17.78 -3.47
CA GLY A 262 5.95 -19.05 -3.55
C GLY A 262 7.25 -19.03 -4.36
N LYS A 263 7.67 -17.88 -4.91
CA LYS A 263 8.90 -17.77 -5.73
C LYS A 263 10.21 -18.05 -4.97
N TYR A 264 10.17 -18.06 -3.65
CA TYR A 264 11.31 -18.40 -2.78
C TYR A 264 11.10 -19.74 -2.04
N ALA A 265 10.10 -20.54 -2.43
CA ALA A 265 9.87 -21.86 -1.85
C ALA A 265 11.08 -22.78 -2.06
N ASP A 266 11.27 -23.74 -1.15
CA ASP A 266 12.31 -24.77 -1.22
C ASP A 266 13.74 -24.21 -1.38
N GLY A 267 13.99 -23.01 -0.82
CA GLY A 267 15.28 -22.34 -0.89
C GLY A 267 15.56 -21.61 -2.20
N ALA A 268 14.57 -21.48 -3.09
CA ALA A 268 14.73 -20.78 -4.36
C ALA A 268 15.16 -19.32 -4.18
N ARG A 269 16.05 -18.86 -5.05
CA ARG A 269 16.58 -17.49 -5.10
C ARG A 269 16.54 -16.96 -6.54
N PRO A 270 15.36 -16.59 -7.06
CA PRO A 270 15.24 -16.05 -8.41
C PRO A 270 16.13 -14.81 -8.55
N ALA A 271 16.92 -14.73 -9.62
CA ALA A 271 17.99 -13.74 -9.78
C ALA A 271 17.51 -12.28 -9.68
N LYS A 272 16.30 -11.99 -10.15
CA LYS A 272 15.67 -10.64 -10.10
C LYS A 272 14.75 -10.45 -8.89
N GLY A 273 14.65 -11.44 -8.01
CA GLY A 273 13.83 -11.36 -6.80
C GLY A 273 14.41 -10.36 -5.80
N ARG A 274 13.56 -9.54 -5.18
CA ARG A 274 13.97 -8.55 -4.17
C ARG A 274 14.87 -9.13 -3.07
N LEU A 275 14.52 -10.31 -2.53
CA LEU A 275 15.29 -10.95 -1.46
C LEU A 275 16.60 -11.59 -1.95
N SER A 276 16.72 -11.83 -3.26
CA SER A 276 17.98 -12.25 -3.88
C SER A 276 18.90 -11.06 -4.13
N LEU A 277 18.33 -9.92 -4.53
CA LEU A 277 19.09 -8.71 -4.87
C LEU A 277 19.57 -7.95 -3.63
N TYR A 278 18.78 -7.93 -2.55
CA TYR A 278 19.05 -7.06 -1.40
C TYR A 278 18.88 -7.81 -0.07
N SER A 279 19.97 -7.93 0.68
CA SER A 279 20.01 -8.59 1.99
C SER A 279 19.31 -7.81 3.11
N ARG A 280 19.06 -6.50 2.92
CA ARG A 280 18.42 -5.63 3.94
C ARG A 280 16.94 -5.99 4.18
N PHE A 281 16.26 -6.61 3.23
CA PHE A 281 14.81 -6.90 3.34
C PHE A 281 14.55 -8.18 4.15
N THR A 282 14.73 -8.13 5.46
CA THR A 282 14.64 -9.30 6.35
C THR A 282 13.27 -9.51 6.99
N ARG A 283 12.35 -8.52 6.91
CA ARG A 283 11.08 -8.52 7.65
C ARG A 283 10.27 -9.81 7.52
N TYR A 284 10.15 -10.35 6.31
CA TYR A 284 9.39 -11.56 6.00
C TYR A 284 10.29 -12.80 5.80
N PHE A 285 11.58 -12.66 6.09
CA PHE A 285 12.59 -13.68 5.85
C PHE A 285 13.20 -14.12 7.19
N ASN A 286 12.43 -14.95 7.90
CA ASN A 286 12.81 -15.63 9.13
C ASN A 286 12.19 -17.04 9.16
N PRO A 287 12.69 -17.97 9.98
CA PRO A 287 12.23 -19.37 9.95
C PRO A 287 10.71 -19.55 10.14
N GLN A 288 10.09 -18.74 11.01
CA GLN A 288 8.66 -18.80 11.28
C GLN A 288 7.84 -18.30 10.07
N SER A 289 8.30 -17.25 9.41
CA SER A 289 7.69 -16.70 8.20
C SER A 289 7.84 -17.65 7.01
N GLU A 290 9.00 -18.29 6.87
CA GLU A 290 9.22 -19.31 5.83
C GLU A 290 8.28 -20.51 6.02
N ALA A 291 8.18 -21.01 7.25
CA ALA A 291 7.28 -22.13 7.57
C ALA A 291 5.80 -21.79 7.30
N ALA A 292 5.33 -20.62 7.76
CA ALA A 292 3.97 -20.16 7.51
C ALA A 292 3.70 -19.94 6.02
N CYS A 293 4.65 -19.31 5.31
CA CYS A 293 4.55 -19.07 3.88
C CYS A 293 4.45 -20.37 3.08
N ALA A 294 5.23 -21.39 3.43
CA ALA A 294 5.15 -22.70 2.78
C ALA A 294 3.75 -23.31 2.91
N ARG A 295 3.12 -23.20 4.09
CA ARG A 295 1.76 -23.70 4.32
C ARG A 295 0.72 -22.93 3.51
N TYR A 296 0.80 -21.60 3.44
CA TYR A 296 -0.13 -20.81 2.61
C TYR A 296 0.04 -21.10 1.11
N VAL A 297 1.27 -21.27 0.64
CA VAL A 297 1.55 -21.62 -0.76
C VAL A 297 1.03 -23.03 -1.08
N ALA A 298 1.18 -23.99 -0.16
CA ALA A 298 0.62 -25.33 -0.32
C ALA A 298 -0.91 -25.29 -0.39
N LEU A 299 -1.56 -24.58 0.54
CA LEU A 299 -3.02 -24.39 0.56
C LEU A 299 -3.53 -23.82 -0.77
N ALA A 300 -2.90 -22.75 -1.27
CA ALA A 300 -3.27 -22.17 -2.57
C ALA A 300 -3.23 -23.22 -3.69
N ARG A 301 -2.12 -23.97 -3.77
CA ARG A 301 -1.91 -24.99 -4.81
C ARG A 301 -2.89 -26.16 -4.70
N GLU A 302 -3.20 -26.61 -3.49
CA GLU A 302 -4.19 -27.68 -3.24
C GLU A 302 -5.58 -27.31 -3.74
N HIS A 303 -5.94 -26.02 -3.67
CA HIS A 303 -7.20 -25.48 -4.19
C HIS A 303 -7.09 -24.93 -5.63
N GLY A 304 -5.98 -25.17 -6.33
CA GLY A 304 -5.79 -24.73 -7.72
C GLY A 304 -5.67 -23.21 -7.91
N LEU A 305 -5.28 -22.48 -6.88
CA LEU A 305 -5.10 -21.03 -6.89
C LEU A 305 -3.63 -20.63 -7.12
N ASP A 306 -3.41 -19.50 -7.78
CA ASP A 306 -2.12 -18.82 -7.75
C ASP A 306 -1.86 -18.27 -6.33
N PRO A 307 -0.72 -18.58 -5.68
CA PRO A 307 -0.45 -18.14 -4.32
C PRO A 307 -0.40 -16.62 -4.14
N ALA A 308 0.09 -15.87 -5.13
CA ALA A 308 0.12 -14.41 -5.09
C ALA A 308 -1.31 -13.87 -5.17
N GLN A 309 -2.14 -14.39 -6.06
CA GLN A 309 -3.53 -13.97 -6.19
C GLN A 309 -4.33 -14.28 -4.92
N MET A 310 -4.16 -15.47 -4.33
CA MET A 310 -4.81 -15.82 -3.07
C MET A 310 -4.44 -14.85 -1.95
N ALA A 311 -3.15 -14.52 -1.81
CA ALA A 311 -2.67 -13.58 -0.79
C ALA A 311 -3.25 -12.17 -0.99
N LEU A 312 -3.28 -11.68 -2.23
CA LEU A 312 -3.84 -10.38 -2.56
C LEU A 312 -5.36 -10.33 -2.35
N ALA A 313 -6.09 -11.34 -2.81
CA ALA A 313 -7.54 -11.45 -2.64
C ALA A 313 -7.95 -11.51 -1.17
N PHE A 314 -7.18 -12.25 -0.34
CA PHE A 314 -7.40 -12.27 1.10
C PHE A 314 -7.33 -10.85 1.70
N VAL A 315 -6.28 -10.09 1.38
CA VAL A 315 -6.11 -8.70 1.86
C VAL A 315 -7.25 -7.82 1.37
N THR A 316 -7.54 -7.83 0.06
CA THR A 316 -8.57 -6.97 -0.55
C THR A 316 -9.98 -7.26 0.00
N SER A 317 -10.26 -8.48 0.44
CA SER A 317 -11.58 -8.89 0.96
C SER A 317 -11.90 -8.40 2.37
N ARG A 318 -10.92 -7.88 3.12
CA ARG A 318 -11.17 -7.45 4.51
C ARG A 318 -11.95 -6.13 4.54
N SER A 319 -13.00 -6.06 5.35
CA SER A 319 -13.89 -4.89 5.43
C SER A 319 -13.21 -3.60 5.89
N PHE A 320 -12.13 -3.70 6.66
CA PHE A 320 -11.34 -2.55 7.10
C PHE A 320 -10.30 -2.09 6.06
N VAL A 321 -10.11 -2.81 4.95
CA VAL A 321 -9.18 -2.45 3.86
C VAL A 321 -9.90 -1.61 2.82
N THR A 322 -9.54 -0.32 2.74
CA THR A 322 -10.03 0.60 1.72
C THR A 322 -9.32 0.37 0.39
N SER A 323 -8.01 0.11 0.42
CA SER A 323 -7.26 -0.22 -0.80
C SER A 323 -6.03 -1.08 -0.48
N ASN A 324 -5.70 -1.98 -1.41
CA ASN A 324 -4.57 -2.89 -1.33
C ASN A 324 -3.43 -2.40 -2.23
N ILE A 325 -2.32 -1.93 -1.64
CA ILE A 325 -1.18 -1.36 -2.37
C ILE A 325 -0.30 -2.49 -2.89
N ILE A 326 -0.46 -2.82 -4.17
CA ILE A 326 0.33 -3.84 -4.86
C ILE A 326 1.63 -3.25 -5.38
N GLY A 327 2.62 -4.11 -5.63
CA GLY A 327 3.86 -3.74 -6.31
C GLY A 327 4.27 -4.83 -7.28
N ALA A 328 4.87 -4.41 -8.40
CA ALA A 328 5.34 -5.29 -9.45
C ALA A 328 6.67 -4.76 -10.01
N THR A 329 7.57 -5.68 -10.40
CA THR A 329 8.78 -5.31 -11.13
C THR A 329 8.71 -5.67 -12.61
N THR A 330 7.67 -6.38 -13.04
CA THR A 330 7.42 -6.72 -14.45
C THR A 330 5.92 -6.59 -14.75
N LEU A 331 5.56 -6.44 -16.02
CA LEU A 331 4.15 -6.37 -16.42
C LEU A 331 3.43 -7.70 -16.13
N GLU A 332 4.07 -8.85 -16.29
CA GLU A 332 3.45 -10.15 -16.00
C GLU A 332 3.07 -10.30 -14.52
N GLN A 333 3.90 -9.74 -13.61
CA GLN A 333 3.54 -9.67 -12.19
C GLN A 333 2.36 -8.74 -11.97
N LEU A 334 2.33 -7.58 -12.65
CA LEU A 334 1.22 -6.65 -12.56
C LEU A 334 -0.08 -7.29 -13.07
N GLU A 335 -0.06 -7.99 -14.21
CA GLU A 335 -1.21 -8.75 -14.72
C GLU A 335 -1.74 -9.75 -13.70
N SER A 336 -0.85 -10.56 -13.11
CA SER A 336 -1.27 -11.55 -12.10
C SER A 336 -1.86 -10.87 -10.86
N ASN A 337 -1.25 -9.76 -10.41
CA ASN A 337 -1.76 -9.01 -9.27
C ASN A 337 -3.16 -8.43 -9.57
N LEU A 338 -3.39 -7.90 -10.77
CA LEU A 338 -4.67 -7.32 -11.18
C LEU A 338 -5.78 -8.37 -11.24
N ALA A 339 -5.47 -9.60 -11.68
CA ALA A 339 -6.43 -10.71 -11.70
C ALA A 339 -6.95 -11.08 -10.29
N SER A 340 -6.23 -10.73 -9.22
CA SER A 340 -6.71 -10.94 -7.85
C SER A 340 -7.93 -10.11 -7.46
N ALA A 341 -8.25 -9.04 -8.20
CA ALA A 341 -9.41 -8.18 -7.91
C ALA A 341 -10.75 -8.92 -8.02
N GLU A 342 -10.82 -9.93 -8.88
CA GLU A 342 -12.04 -10.71 -9.15
C GLU A 342 -12.07 -12.05 -8.41
N LEU A 343 -10.97 -12.40 -7.72
CA LEU A 343 -10.86 -13.68 -7.06
C LEU A 343 -11.61 -13.66 -5.73
N VAL A 344 -12.71 -14.41 -5.67
CA VAL A 344 -13.43 -14.68 -4.43
C VAL A 344 -12.93 -15.98 -3.82
N LEU A 345 -12.35 -15.91 -2.62
CA LEU A 345 -11.88 -17.09 -1.90
C LEU A 345 -13.07 -17.87 -1.32
N SER A 346 -13.05 -19.19 -1.46
CA SER A 346 -14.09 -20.06 -0.88
C SER A 346 -13.99 -20.09 0.65
N ASP A 347 -15.10 -20.44 1.30
CA ASP A 347 -15.14 -20.64 2.76
C ASP A 347 -14.11 -21.68 3.24
N GLU A 348 -13.86 -22.71 2.43
CA GLU A 348 -12.85 -23.74 2.70
C GLU A 348 -11.42 -23.16 2.69
N VAL A 349 -11.08 -22.35 1.68
CA VAL A 349 -9.78 -21.67 1.61
C VAL A 349 -9.62 -20.69 2.77
N LEU A 350 -10.66 -19.93 3.09
CA LEU A 350 -10.65 -19.01 4.24
C LEU A 350 -10.45 -19.76 5.55
N ALA A 351 -11.14 -20.90 5.76
CA ALA A 351 -10.95 -21.73 6.94
C ALA A 351 -9.53 -22.30 7.03
N GLY A 352 -8.94 -22.70 5.90
CA GLY A 352 -7.54 -23.13 5.82
C GLY A 352 -6.56 -22.01 6.18
N ILE A 353 -6.80 -20.79 5.69
CA ILE A 353 -6.01 -19.61 6.05
C ILE A 353 -6.07 -19.35 7.56
N GLU A 354 -7.27 -19.40 8.16
CA GLU A 354 -7.43 -19.18 9.60
C GLU A 354 -6.75 -20.28 10.44
N ALA A 355 -6.81 -21.54 10.00
CA ALA A 355 -6.12 -22.64 10.66
C ALA A 355 -4.60 -22.43 10.66
N ILE A 356 -4.01 -22.03 9.53
CA ILE A 356 -2.58 -21.73 9.44
C ILE A 356 -2.22 -20.53 10.33
N HIS A 357 -3.03 -19.47 10.32
CA HIS A 357 -2.75 -18.28 11.12
C HIS A 357 -2.79 -18.58 12.63
N LYS A 358 -3.72 -19.44 13.08
CA LYS A 358 -3.80 -19.88 14.47
C LYS A 358 -2.52 -20.59 14.92
N ASP A 359 -1.93 -21.40 14.05
CA ASP A 359 -0.68 -22.12 14.34
C ASP A 359 0.56 -21.20 14.22
N HIS A 360 0.50 -20.19 13.36
CA HIS A 360 1.59 -19.25 13.08
C HIS A 360 1.11 -17.79 13.20
N PRO A 361 0.81 -17.30 14.42
CA PRO A 361 0.28 -15.96 14.60
C PRO A 361 1.38 -14.90 14.38
N ASN A 362 1.14 -14.01 13.42
CA ASN A 362 1.94 -12.80 13.17
C ASN A 362 3.48 -12.99 13.14
N PRO A 363 4.04 -13.93 12.33
CA PRO A 363 5.47 -14.22 12.29
C PRO A 363 6.35 -13.10 11.70
N ALA A 364 5.74 -12.08 11.08
CA ALA A 364 6.46 -10.98 10.41
C ALA A 364 5.88 -9.58 10.75
N PRO A 365 5.95 -9.15 12.02
CA PRO A 365 5.33 -7.92 12.50
C PRO A 365 5.82 -6.64 11.83
#